data_AF-A0A3P8RM90-F1
#
_entry.id   AF-A0A3P8RM90-F1
#
_cell.length_a   1.000
_cell.length_b   1.000
_cell.length_c   1.000
_cell.angle_alpha   90.00
_cell.angle_beta   90.00
_cell.angle_gamma   90.00
#
_symmetry.space_group_name_H-M   'P 1'
#
loop_
_entity.id
_entity.type
_entity.pdbx_description
1 polymer ?
#
loop_
_entity_poly.entity_id
_entity_poly.type
_entity_poly.pdbx_seq_one_letter_code
_entity_poly.pdbx_strand_id
1 'polypeptide(L)'
;LPPFNEPSTKRSKPVSRVTSLANLLPPVKTTPLKRIGQSLQRSISFRNESRVERAAPPPSSTMKTPSKRRDSKLWSETFDIQLGSSQTLSPKDIKRQEAIFELAQGEQDLVEDLKLAKKAYHDPMLKLSIMTEQELNQIFGTLDSLIPLHEDLLTRLRDVRKPDGSTEHVGHILTDWLPCLSSYTPYCSNQVKAKALLDQKKQDRRVQDFLQRCLQSPFSRKLDLWNFLDIPRSRLVKYPLLLREILKHTANDHPDRQHLDEAMLMVQSVVTDINRQTGESECQYYKDRLLYDGQRDELIDRSKTLSCHGVLKNNRGLKLHVFLFQEVLVITRSISMNDQPVNYHLCRQPIPIRQLDLEDLSDGEMRVGGSIRGAFSNNERNTDRGGDGDGTGGGGARSHYRLEDGWRSRDSEQR
;
A
#
# COMPACT_ATOMS: atom_id res chain seq x y z
N LEU A 1 -65.25 16.79 70.35
CA LEU A 1 -64.16 16.16 71.12
C LEU A 1 -62.83 16.56 70.47
N PRO A 2 -61.99 17.38 71.12
CA PRO A 2 -60.53 17.40 70.90
C PRO A 2 -59.91 16.16 71.63
N PRO A 3 -58.58 15.95 71.80
CA PRO A 3 -57.44 16.86 71.56
C PRO A 3 -56.08 16.23 71.08
N PHE A 4 -55.03 17.07 71.05
CA PHE A 4 -53.57 16.78 71.21
C PHE A 4 -52.85 15.86 70.18
N ASN A 5 -51.54 15.98 69.89
CA ASN A 5 -50.49 16.78 70.55
C ASN A 5 -49.37 17.32 69.61
N GLU A 6 -48.61 18.30 70.13
CA GLU A 6 -47.47 19.08 69.59
C GLU A 6 -46.08 18.34 69.55
N PRO A 7 -44.90 18.99 69.27
CA PRO A 7 -44.48 19.86 68.14
C PRO A 7 -43.00 19.57 67.67
N SER A 8 -42.31 20.58 67.08
CA SER A 8 -40.82 20.78 67.07
C SER A 8 -39.99 20.11 65.94
N THR A 9 -39.02 20.74 65.25
CA THR A 9 -38.55 22.15 65.17
C THR A 9 -37.74 22.44 63.87
N LYS A 10 -37.56 23.74 63.53
CA LYS A 10 -36.58 24.38 62.59
C LYS A 10 -36.80 24.12 61.07
N ARG A 11 -37.22 25.09 60.23
CA ARG A 11 -36.63 26.41 59.81
C ARG A 11 -35.43 26.19 58.86
N SER A 12 -35.34 26.72 57.62
CA SER A 12 -36.03 27.82 56.87
C SER A 12 -35.93 27.58 55.34
N LYS A 13 -37.00 27.79 54.54
CA LYS A 13 -37.36 28.98 53.71
C LYS A 13 -36.31 29.48 52.69
N PRO A 14 -36.70 30.04 51.52
CA PRO A 14 -37.92 29.80 50.72
C PRO A 14 -37.70 29.73 49.18
N VAL A 15 -38.66 29.18 48.44
CA VAL A 15 -38.87 29.49 47.00
C VAL A 15 -40.34 29.85 46.79
N SER A 16 -40.61 31.10 46.43
CA SER A 16 -41.92 31.64 46.03
C SER A 16 -41.79 32.17 44.60
N ARG A 17 -42.32 31.46 43.59
CA ARG A 17 -43.72 31.45 43.12
C ARG A 17 -44.01 32.57 42.09
N VAL A 18 -44.41 32.15 40.88
CA VAL A 18 -45.63 32.60 40.13
C VAL A 18 -45.57 34.07 39.61
N THR A 19 -45.81 34.50 38.35
CA THR A 19 -46.31 33.95 37.05
C THR A 19 -45.81 34.91 35.91
N SER A 20 -46.15 34.90 34.61
CA SER A 20 -47.18 34.20 33.79
C SER A 20 -46.83 34.16 32.27
N LEU A 21 -47.56 33.30 31.54
CA LEU A 21 -48.13 33.41 30.17
C LEU A 21 -47.43 34.16 28.99
N ALA A 22 -47.72 33.60 27.80
CA ALA A 22 -47.91 34.24 26.49
C ALA A 22 -46.70 34.39 25.52
N ASN A 23 -46.54 33.35 24.70
CA ASN A 23 -46.71 33.39 23.23
C ASN A 23 -45.69 34.05 22.27
N LEU A 24 -45.31 33.19 21.30
CA LEU A 24 -45.11 33.41 19.86
C LEU A 24 -43.72 33.83 19.32
N LEU A 25 -43.22 32.96 18.43
CA LEU A 25 -42.17 33.11 17.40
C LEU A 25 -40.69 33.20 17.86
N PRO A 26 -39.87 32.15 17.61
CA PRO A 26 -38.42 32.29 17.47
C PRO A 26 -38.03 32.67 16.02
N PRO A 27 -36.96 33.45 15.80
CA PRO A 27 -36.49 33.81 14.47
C PRO A 27 -35.77 32.65 13.75
N VAL A 28 -35.59 32.84 12.44
CA VAL A 28 -34.99 31.89 11.48
C VAL A 28 -33.67 31.29 11.98
N LYS A 29 -33.58 29.96 11.99
CA LYS A 29 -32.32 29.24 12.22
C LYS A 29 -31.54 29.10 10.92
N THR A 30 -30.45 29.85 10.79
CA THR A 30 -29.36 29.45 9.89
C THR A 30 -28.70 28.19 10.48
N THR A 31 -28.71 27.09 9.74
CA THR A 31 -28.08 25.83 10.17
C THR A 31 -26.55 25.93 10.06
N PRO A 32 -25.78 25.76 11.15
CA PRO A 32 -24.33 25.71 11.05
C PRO A 32 -23.91 24.44 10.31
N LEU A 33 -23.09 24.58 9.27
CA LEU A 33 -22.46 23.47 8.56
C LEU A 33 -21.51 22.71 9.51
N LYS A 34 -22.04 21.72 10.23
CA LYS A 34 -21.27 20.81 11.07
C LYS A 34 -21.21 19.41 10.45
N ARG A 35 -20.00 19.06 10.00
CA ARG A 35 -19.46 17.69 9.93
C ARG A 35 -20.24 16.71 9.03
N ILE A 36 -20.11 16.89 7.72
CA ILE A 36 -20.32 15.82 6.72
C ILE A 36 -19.06 15.75 5.86
N GLY A 37 -17.96 15.27 6.45
CA GLY A 37 -16.64 15.20 5.83
C GLY A 37 -15.92 13.91 6.24
N GLN A 38 -16.45 12.77 5.79
CA GLN A 38 -15.79 11.46 5.86
C GLN A 38 -16.06 10.70 4.54
N SER A 39 -15.55 11.26 3.45
CA SER A 39 -15.31 10.52 2.20
C SER A 39 -13.82 10.21 2.10
N LEU A 40 -13.48 8.99 1.72
CA LEU A 40 -12.17 8.48 1.27
C LEU A 40 -10.91 8.62 2.17
N GLN A 41 -10.91 9.41 3.26
CA GLN A 41 -9.79 9.47 4.22
C GLN A 41 -9.47 8.16 4.98
N ARG A 42 -10.24 7.09 4.77
CA ARG A 42 -9.95 5.74 5.27
C ARG A 42 -9.49 4.81 4.15
N SER A 43 -8.31 5.09 3.61
CA SER A 43 -7.57 4.15 2.77
C SER A 43 -6.16 3.95 3.35
N ILE A 44 -5.91 2.75 3.88
CA ILE A 44 -4.59 2.20 4.26
C ILE A 44 -3.62 3.13 5.01
N SER A 45 -3.86 3.29 6.32
CA SER A 45 -2.75 3.46 7.26
C SER A 45 -1.99 2.14 7.36
N PHE A 46 -0.74 2.10 6.90
CA PHE A 46 0.15 0.94 7.05
C PHE A 46 0.37 0.62 8.54
N ARG A 47 -0.38 -0.36 9.05
CA ARG A 47 -0.04 -1.03 10.33
C ARG A 47 1.13 -1.95 10.08
N ASN A 48 2.33 -1.50 10.45
CA ASN A 48 3.51 -2.34 10.49
C ASN A 48 3.37 -3.38 11.62
N GLU A 49 3.10 -4.64 11.27
CA GLU A 49 2.96 -5.74 12.24
C GLU A 49 4.31 -6.41 12.55
N SER A 50 5.30 -5.60 12.91
CA SER A 50 6.59 -6.10 13.41
C SER A 50 6.50 -6.38 14.92
N ARG A 51 5.99 -7.56 15.31
CA ARG A 51 6.00 -8.06 16.69
C ARG A 51 7.41 -8.43 17.12
N VAL A 52 8.19 -7.45 17.57
CA VAL A 52 9.46 -7.69 18.26
C VAL A 52 9.18 -8.11 19.71
N GLU A 53 9.84 -9.16 20.18
CA GLU A 53 9.71 -9.64 21.57
C GLU A 53 10.19 -8.60 22.60
N ARG A 54 9.63 -8.71 23.81
CA ARG A 54 9.84 -7.70 24.88
C ARG A 54 11.24 -7.83 25.47
N ALA A 55 12.06 -6.78 25.32
CA ALA A 55 13.19 -6.50 26.18
C ALA A 55 12.89 -5.29 27.09
N ALA A 56 13.51 -5.26 28.28
CA ALA A 56 13.25 -4.27 29.33
C ALA A 56 13.66 -2.82 28.93
N PRO A 57 13.04 -1.78 29.53
CA PRO A 57 13.30 -0.39 29.14
C PRO A 57 14.61 0.17 29.74
N PRO A 58 15.42 0.93 28.96
CA PRO A 58 16.48 1.76 29.51
C PRO A 58 15.93 3.08 30.07
N PRO A 59 16.63 3.74 31.02
CA PRO A 59 16.16 4.98 31.64
C PRO A 59 16.48 6.25 30.82
N SER A 60 15.61 7.25 31.02
CA SER A 60 15.74 8.69 30.75
C SER A 60 15.79 9.25 29.30
N SER A 61 14.85 10.16 29.05
CA SER A 61 15.06 11.46 28.40
C SER A 61 15.74 11.52 27.02
N THR A 62 15.08 10.99 25.99
CA THR A 62 15.11 11.63 24.65
C THR A 62 13.76 12.28 24.36
N MET A 63 13.77 13.58 24.08
CA MET A 63 12.55 14.31 23.71
C MET A 63 12.01 13.72 22.40
N LYS A 64 10.85 13.07 22.47
CA LYS A 64 10.13 12.65 21.27
C LYS A 64 9.65 13.90 20.55
N THR A 65 10.40 14.35 19.54
CA THR A 65 9.92 15.35 18.60
C THR A 65 8.61 14.84 18.00
N PRO A 66 7.50 15.59 18.11
CA PRO A 66 6.23 15.15 17.53
C PRO A 66 6.44 15.02 16.02
N SER A 67 6.16 13.83 15.48
CA SER A 67 6.01 13.69 14.05
C SER A 67 4.85 14.57 13.63
N LYS A 68 5.14 15.67 12.91
CA LYS A 68 4.11 16.45 12.23
C LYS A 68 3.40 15.51 11.27
N ARG A 69 2.25 14.97 11.70
CA ARG A 69 1.25 14.46 10.76
C ARG A 69 0.88 15.64 9.87
N ARG A 70 0.74 15.43 8.57
CA ARG A 70 0.21 16.49 7.70
C ARG A 70 -1.16 16.86 8.24
N ASP A 71 -1.37 18.16 8.47
CA ASP A 71 -2.68 18.67 8.81
C ASP A 71 -3.56 18.47 7.58
N SER A 72 -4.63 17.68 7.74
CA SER A 72 -5.59 17.41 6.67
C SER A 72 -6.45 18.64 6.43
N LYS A 73 -5.92 19.59 5.67
CA LYS A 73 -6.65 20.79 5.25
C LYS A 73 -7.95 20.38 4.56
N LEU A 74 -9.08 20.89 5.02
CA LEU A 74 -10.39 20.62 4.41
C LEU A 74 -10.70 21.66 3.34
N TRP A 75 -11.42 21.28 2.28
CA TRP A 75 -11.85 22.25 1.26
C TRP A 75 -12.67 23.39 1.88
N SER A 76 -13.54 23.07 2.86
CA SER A 76 -14.33 24.04 3.61
C SER A 76 -13.52 25.07 4.42
N GLU A 77 -12.23 24.81 4.67
CA GLU A 77 -11.30 25.76 5.31
C GLU A 77 -10.61 26.66 4.28
N THR A 78 -10.86 26.44 2.98
CA THR A 78 -10.34 27.20 1.84
C THR A 78 -11.42 27.85 0.99
N PHE A 79 -12.69 27.72 1.37
CA PHE A 79 -13.83 28.33 0.70
C PHE A 79 -14.25 29.58 1.47
N ASP A 80 -14.18 30.76 0.84
CA ASP A 80 -14.56 32.01 1.48
C ASP A 80 -15.98 32.43 1.09
N ILE A 81 -16.91 32.19 2.01
CA ILE A 81 -18.33 32.55 1.90
C ILE A 81 -18.53 34.08 1.77
N GLN A 82 -17.56 34.91 2.18
CA GLN A 82 -17.64 36.37 2.09
C GLN A 82 -17.14 36.93 0.75
N LEU A 83 -16.30 36.20 0.01
CA LEU A 83 -15.87 36.56 -1.35
C LEU A 83 -16.71 35.89 -2.46
N GLY A 84 -17.36 34.76 -2.17
CA GLY A 84 -18.26 34.05 -3.09
C GLY A 84 -19.69 34.63 -3.11
N SER A 85 -20.04 35.37 -4.16
CA SER A 85 -21.30 36.13 -4.26
C SER A 85 -22.59 35.29 -4.26
N SER A 86 -23.48 35.55 -3.28
CA SER A 86 -24.94 35.27 -3.25
C SER A 86 -25.49 33.85 -3.49
N GLN A 87 -24.73 32.88 -4.01
CA GLN A 87 -25.26 31.53 -4.27
C GLN A 87 -24.74 30.49 -3.27
N THR A 88 -25.67 29.91 -2.51
CA THR A 88 -25.39 28.70 -1.71
C THR A 88 -25.16 27.51 -2.63
N LEU A 89 -23.93 27.02 -2.72
CA LEU A 89 -23.60 25.79 -3.45
C LEU A 89 -24.49 24.63 -2.98
N SER A 90 -24.92 23.77 -3.91
CA SER A 90 -25.72 22.61 -3.53
C SER A 90 -24.88 21.60 -2.73
N PRO A 91 -25.50 20.75 -1.89
CA PRO A 91 -24.79 19.67 -1.20
C PRO A 91 -24.11 18.65 -2.14
N LYS A 92 -24.48 18.62 -3.43
CA LYS A 92 -23.81 17.82 -4.46
C LYS A 92 -22.57 18.55 -4.99
N ASP A 93 -22.68 19.84 -5.27
CA ASP A 93 -21.56 20.66 -5.75
C ASP A 93 -20.46 20.78 -4.70
N ILE A 94 -20.81 20.94 -3.42
CA ILE A 94 -19.84 20.91 -2.32
C ILE A 94 -18.98 19.64 -2.37
N LYS A 95 -19.59 18.46 -2.57
CA LYS A 95 -18.84 17.20 -2.70
C LYS A 95 -18.00 17.12 -3.97
N ARG A 96 -18.45 17.75 -5.07
CA ARG A 96 -17.64 17.88 -6.29
C ARG A 96 -16.40 18.73 -6.03
N GLN A 97 -16.55 19.87 -5.34
CA GLN A 97 -15.43 20.73 -4.94
C GLN A 97 -14.47 20.03 -3.96
N GLU A 98 -15.00 19.30 -2.97
CA GLU A 98 -14.20 18.49 -2.05
C GLU A 98 -13.35 17.45 -2.80
N ALA A 99 -13.92 16.74 -3.78
CA ALA A 99 -13.20 15.73 -4.57
C ALA A 99 -12.14 16.34 -5.50
N ILE A 100 -12.40 17.50 -6.11
CA ILE A 100 -11.42 18.26 -6.91
C ILE A 100 -10.29 18.76 -6.02
N PHE A 101 -10.60 19.22 -4.81
CA PHE A 101 -9.60 19.66 -3.84
C PHE A 101 -8.77 18.50 -3.27
N GLU A 102 -9.37 17.32 -3.03
CA GLU A 102 -8.66 16.10 -2.64
C GLU A 102 -7.66 15.66 -3.72
N LEU A 103 -8.04 15.76 -5.01
CA LEU A 103 -7.12 15.55 -6.12
C LEU A 103 -5.92 16.51 -6.00
N ALA A 104 -6.17 17.83 -5.98
CA ALA A 104 -5.13 18.86 -5.94
C ALA A 104 -4.20 18.75 -4.72
N GLN A 105 -4.75 18.57 -3.51
CA GLN A 105 -3.97 18.38 -2.28
C GLN A 105 -3.12 17.10 -2.37
N GLY A 106 -3.67 16.03 -2.94
CA GLY A 106 -2.93 14.78 -3.17
C GLY A 106 -1.78 14.90 -4.18
N GLU A 107 -1.87 15.81 -5.16
CA GLU A 107 -0.75 16.13 -6.06
C GLU A 107 0.33 16.95 -5.34
N GLN A 108 -0.05 17.90 -4.46
CA GLN A 108 0.91 18.67 -3.66
C GLN A 108 1.68 17.74 -2.72
N ASP A 109 0.95 16.91 -1.97
CA ASP A 109 1.48 15.89 -1.06
C ASP A 109 2.47 14.95 -1.74
N LEU A 110 2.16 14.56 -2.98
CA LEU A 110 3.02 13.76 -3.85
C LEU A 110 4.30 14.51 -4.22
N VAL A 111 4.19 15.71 -4.82
CA VAL A 111 5.36 16.52 -5.24
C VAL A 111 6.31 16.78 -4.06
N GLU A 112 5.77 17.09 -2.89
CA GLU A 112 6.55 17.23 -1.65
C GLU A 112 7.28 15.93 -1.28
N ASP A 113 6.60 14.78 -1.32
CA ASP A 113 7.16 13.49 -0.93
C ASP A 113 8.20 12.96 -1.93
N LEU A 114 8.02 13.19 -3.24
CA LEU A 114 9.02 12.89 -4.27
C LEU A 114 10.29 13.73 -4.07
N LYS A 115 10.13 15.05 -3.87
CA LYS A 115 11.24 15.96 -3.56
C LYS A 115 11.95 15.59 -2.25
N LEU A 116 11.20 15.12 -1.25
CA LEU A 116 11.76 14.64 0.01
C LEU A 116 12.55 13.34 -0.16
N ALA A 117 12.04 12.39 -0.95
CA ALA A 117 12.74 11.14 -1.27
C ALA A 117 14.12 11.43 -1.87
N LYS A 118 14.21 12.37 -2.83
CA LYS A 118 15.50 12.83 -3.37
C LYS A 118 16.37 13.49 -2.29
N LYS A 119 15.89 14.60 -1.71
CA LYS A 119 16.71 15.47 -0.85
C LYS A 119 17.15 14.85 0.47
N ALA A 120 16.37 13.91 1.02
CA ALA A 120 16.63 13.30 2.33
C ALA A 120 17.19 11.88 2.26
N TYR A 121 17.14 11.21 1.10
CA TYR A 121 17.70 9.87 0.91
C TYR A 121 18.73 9.82 -0.22
N HIS A 122 18.36 10.15 -1.46
CA HIS A 122 19.27 10.09 -2.61
C HIS A 122 20.52 10.97 -2.41
N ASP A 123 20.33 12.29 -2.28
CA ASP A 123 21.44 13.25 -2.29
C ASP A 123 22.41 13.05 -1.10
N PRO A 124 21.95 12.75 0.14
CA PRO A 124 22.85 12.43 1.23
C PRO A 124 23.59 11.10 1.05
N MET A 125 22.95 10.06 0.49
CA MET A 125 23.63 8.78 0.24
C MET A 125 24.72 8.90 -0.82
N LEU A 126 24.50 9.71 -1.86
CA LEU A 126 25.51 10.04 -2.86
C LEU A 126 26.65 10.85 -2.24
N LYS A 127 26.33 11.96 -1.55
CA LYS A 127 27.32 12.89 -0.99
C LYS A 127 28.19 12.28 0.12
N LEU A 128 27.65 11.32 0.88
CA LEU A 128 28.38 10.60 1.92
C LEU A 128 29.02 9.29 1.41
N SER A 129 28.95 9.04 0.09
CA SER A 129 29.43 7.81 -0.57
C SER A 129 28.96 6.55 0.15
N ILE A 130 27.67 6.50 0.51
CA ILE A 130 27.01 5.36 1.16
C ILE A 130 26.58 4.33 0.11
N MET A 131 26.16 4.80 -1.06
CA MET A 131 25.97 4.02 -2.28
C MET A 131 26.57 4.77 -3.47
N THR A 132 26.90 4.04 -4.53
CA THR A 132 27.43 4.65 -5.76
C THR A 132 26.33 5.36 -6.56
N GLU A 133 26.72 6.26 -7.46
CA GLU A 133 25.77 6.92 -8.38
C GLU A 133 25.00 5.89 -9.23
N GLN A 134 25.66 4.85 -9.72
CA GLN A 134 25.02 3.76 -10.46
C GLN A 134 23.96 3.01 -9.62
N GLU A 135 24.27 2.73 -8.35
CA GLU A 135 23.35 2.05 -7.44
C GLU A 135 22.13 2.92 -7.12
N LEU A 136 22.36 4.22 -6.89
CA LEU A 136 21.29 5.18 -6.63
C LEU A 136 20.43 5.42 -7.87
N ASN A 137 21.01 5.52 -9.06
CA ASN A 137 20.28 5.59 -10.33
C ASN A 137 19.45 4.32 -10.57
N GLN A 138 19.91 3.13 -10.15
CA GLN A 138 19.10 1.91 -10.21
C GLN A 138 17.97 1.87 -9.16
N ILE A 139 18.18 2.39 -7.94
CA ILE A 139 17.17 2.38 -6.86
C ILE A 139 16.10 3.46 -7.09
N PHE A 140 16.51 4.68 -7.45
CA PHE A 140 15.62 5.83 -7.66
C PHE A 140 15.11 5.92 -9.11
N GLY A 141 15.77 5.28 -10.08
CA GLY A 141 15.31 5.24 -11.47
C GLY A 141 14.98 6.62 -12.03
N THR A 142 13.83 6.73 -12.69
CA THR A 142 13.32 7.99 -13.25
C THR A 142 12.41 8.77 -12.30
N LEU A 143 12.53 8.62 -10.96
CA LEU A 143 11.66 9.30 -9.99
C LEU A 143 11.56 10.81 -10.22
N ASP A 144 12.70 11.44 -10.51
CA ASP A 144 12.81 12.89 -10.70
C ASP A 144 12.03 13.39 -11.92
N SER A 145 11.88 12.57 -12.97
CA SER A 145 11.12 12.98 -14.17
C SER A 145 9.61 13.03 -13.92
N LEU A 146 9.13 12.42 -12.83
CA LEU A 146 7.72 12.50 -12.44
C LEU A 146 7.38 13.83 -11.76
N ILE A 147 8.36 14.51 -11.14
CA ILE A 147 8.11 15.74 -10.37
C ILE A 147 7.51 16.86 -11.24
N PRO A 148 8.10 17.25 -12.40
CA PRO A 148 7.56 18.33 -13.23
C PRO A 148 6.16 18.04 -13.78
N LEU A 149 5.87 16.76 -14.03
CA LEU A 149 4.57 16.29 -14.51
C LEU A 149 3.45 16.56 -13.50
N HIS A 150 3.70 16.37 -12.21
CA HIS A 150 2.73 16.70 -11.16
C HIS A 150 2.69 18.20 -10.82
N GLU A 151 3.80 18.92 -11.01
CA GLU A 151 3.85 20.39 -10.89
C GLU A 151 3.05 21.11 -11.99
N ASP A 152 3.00 20.55 -13.20
CA ASP A 152 2.12 21.01 -14.30
C ASP A 152 0.64 20.87 -13.92
N LEU A 153 0.21 19.68 -13.45
CA LEU A 153 -1.18 19.48 -13.01
C LEU A 153 -1.56 20.41 -11.86
N LEU A 154 -0.69 20.57 -10.85
CA LEU A 154 -0.90 21.53 -9.76
C LEU A 154 -1.05 22.96 -10.26
N THR A 155 -0.26 23.35 -11.26
CA THR A 155 -0.33 24.67 -11.89
C THR A 155 -1.66 24.86 -12.60
N ARG A 156 -2.06 23.93 -13.46
CA ARG A 156 -3.35 24.00 -14.17
C ARG A 156 -4.55 24.02 -13.19
N LEU A 157 -4.54 23.15 -12.17
CA LEU A 157 -5.60 23.09 -11.15
C LEU A 157 -5.68 24.35 -10.29
N ARG A 158 -4.54 25.00 -9.99
CA ARG A 158 -4.50 26.29 -9.30
C ARG A 158 -5.05 27.40 -10.18
N ASP A 159 -4.69 27.43 -11.45
CA ASP A 159 -4.99 28.56 -12.34
C ASP A 159 -6.47 28.60 -12.76
N VAL A 160 -7.18 27.47 -12.75
CA VAL A 160 -8.66 27.43 -12.89
C VAL A 160 -9.44 27.58 -11.58
N ARG A 161 -8.75 27.70 -10.44
CA ARG A 161 -9.39 27.87 -9.14
C ARG A 161 -9.73 29.33 -8.90
N LYS A 162 -11.01 29.61 -8.69
CA LYS A 162 -11.54 30.95 -8.45
C LYS A 162 -11.10 31.49 -7.07
N PRO A 163 -11.09 32.82 -6.87
CA PRO A 163 -10.75 33.45 -5.59
C PRO A 163 -11.63 33.02 -4.41
N ASP A 164 -12.88 32.61 -4.67
CA ASP A 164 -13.79 32.06 -3.65
C ASP A 164 -13.40 30.63 -3.20
N GLY A 165 -12.46 29.99 -3.89
CA GLY A 165 -11.99 28.63 -3.61
C GLY A 165 -12.68 27.53 -4.44
N SER A 166 -13.59 27.87 -5.36
CA SER A 166 -14.28 26.94 -6.24
C SER A 166 -13.57 26.69 -7.58
N THR A 167 -13.92 25.59 -8.26
CA THR A 167 -13.45 25.22 -9.60
C THR A 167 -14.64 24.75 -10.43
N GLU A 168 -14.95 25.45 -11.53
CA GLU A 168 -16.09 25.11 -12.38
C GLU A 168 -15.77 23.98 -13.37
N HIS A 169 -14.64 24.08 -14.07
CA HIS A 169 -14.28 23.15 -15.14
C HIS A 169 -12.92 22.52 -14.84
N VAL A 170 -12.89 21.19 -14.76
CA VAL A 170 -11.67 20.41 -14.50
C VAL A 170 -11.48 19.28 -15.52
N GLY A 171 -12.53 18.86 -16.22
CA GLY A 171 -12.51 17.69 -17.10
C GLY A 171 -11.46 17.80 -18.19
N HIS A 172 -11.44 18.92 -18.91
CA HIS A 172 -10.48 19.21 -19.99
C HIS A 172 -9.01 19.17 -19.51
N ILE A 173 -8.74 19.64 -18.29
CA ILE A 173 -7.38 19.59 -17.69
C ILE A 173 -6.94 18.14 -17.51
N LEU A 174 -7.86 17.27 -17.07
CA LEU A 174 -7.57 15.86 -16.84
C LEU A 174 -7.42 15.10 -18.16
N THR A 175 -8.25 15.38 -19.17
CA THR A 175 -8.09 14.77 -20.50
C THR A 175 -6.75 15.12 -21.14
N ASP A 176 -6.32 16.38 -21.03
CA ASP A 176 -5.04 16.83 -21.60
C ASP A 176 -3.82 16.28 -20.85
N TRP A 177 -3.94 16.08 -19.52
CA TRP A 177 -2.80 15.73 -18.67
C TRP A 177 -2.63 14.22 -18.47
N LEU A 178 -3.70 13.43 -18.41
CA LEU A 178 -3.64 11.99 -18.13
C LEU A 178 -2.71 11.19 -19.08
N PRO A 179 -2.61 11.47 -20.39
CA PRO A 179 -1.68 10.77 -21.29
C PRO A 179 -0.21 10.83 -20.83
N CYS A 180 0.17 11.90 -20.13
CA CYS A 180 1.52 12.09 -19.61
C CYS A 180 1.90 11.03 -18.56
N LEU A 181 0.93 10.41 -17.87
CA LEU A 181 1.16 9.33 -16.90
C LEU A 181 1.89 8.12 -17.51
N SER A 182 1.90 7.94 -18.83
CA SER A 182 2.75 6.94 -19.52
C SER A 182 4.23 7.01 -19.10
N SER A 183 4.71 8.18 -18.68
CA SER A 183 6.06 8.43 -18.11
C SER A 183 6.39 7.61 -16.86
N TYR A 184 5.38 7.01 -16.21
CA TYR A 184 5.57 6.07 -15.10
C TYR A 184 6.12 4.71 -15.55
N THR A 185 5.97 4.35 -16.83
CA THR A 185 6.32 3.02 -17.34
C THR A 185 7.78 2.62 -17.03
N PRO A 186 8.81 3.44 -17.30
CA PRO A 186 10.19 3.08 -16.98
C PRO A 186 10.44 2.98 -15.47
N TYR A 187 9.76 3.83 -14.68
CA TYR A 187 9.88 3.85 -13.23
C TYR A 187 9.32 2.56 -12.61
N CYS A 188 8.06 2.22 -12.90
CA CYS A 188 7.39 1.05 -12.38
C CYS A 188 8.05 -0.25 -12.86
N SER A 189 8.43 -0.33 -14.14
CA SER A 189 9.13 -1.50 -14.71
C SER A 189 10.50 -1.78 -14.08
N ASN A 190 11.13 -0.77 -13.48
CA ASN A 190 12.41 -0.91 -12.77
C ASN A 190 12.24 -1.30 -11.28
N GLN A 191 11.03 -1.26 -10.71
CA GLN A 191 10.82 -1.48 -9.26
C GLN A 191 11.36 -2.82 -8.76
N VAL A 192 11.24 -3.90 -9.54
CA VAL A 192 11.82 -5.22 -9.18
C VAL A 192 13.35 -5.16 -9.02
N LYS A 193 14.04 -4.42 -9.90
CA LYS A 193 15.51 -4.22 -9.89
C LYS A 193 15.93 -3.29 -8.75
N ALA A 194 15.15 -2.23 -8.50
CA ALA A 194 15.36 -1.30 -7.39
C ALA A 194 15.19 -2.01 -6.04
N LYS A 195 14.12 -2.82 -5.90
CA LYS A 195 13.83 -3.60 -4.69
C LYS A 195 14.93 -4.60 -4.36
N ALA A 196 15.34 -5.40 -5.35
CA ALA A 196 16.38 -6.41 -5.17
C ALA A 196 17.71 -5.77 -4.75
N LEU A 197 18.12 -4.67 -5.39
CA LEU A 197 19.34 -3.96 -5.03
C LEU A 197 19.24 -3.30 -3.64
N LEU A 198 18.10 -2.69 -3.30
CA LEU A 198 17.89 -2.10 -1.97
C LEU A 198 17.93 -3.16 -0.87
N ASP A 199 17.32 -4.33 -1.07
CA ASP A 199 17.33 -5.41 -0.07
C ASP A 199 18.70 -6.10 0.04
N GLN A 200 19.48 -6.15 -1.04
CA GLN A 200 20.91 -6.49 -0.99
C GLN A 200 21.70 -5.44 -0.18
N LYS A 201 21.54 -4.16 -0.50
CA LYS A 201 22.29 -3.06 0.14
C LYS A 201 21.92 -2.85 1.60
N LYS A 202 20.73 -3.27 2.05
CA LYS A 202 20.36 -3.33 3.47
C LYS A 202 21.24 -4.25 4.33
N GLN A 203 22.07 -5.12 3.72
CA GLN A 203 23.10 -5.90 4.42
C GLN A 203 24.37 -5.08 4.75
N ASP A 204 24.61 -3.96 4.04
CA ASP A 204 25.72 -3.04 4.37
C ASP A 204 25.35 -2.22 5.61
N ARG A 205 26.17 -2.32 6.65
CA ARG A 205 26.02 -1.59 7.92
C ARG A 205 25.92 -0.07 7.73
N ARG A 206 26.60 0.52 6.74
CA ARG A 206 26.54 1.97 6.44
C ARG A 206 25.18 2.37 5.90
N VAL A 207 24.62 1.55 4.99
CA VAL A 207 23.28 1.75 4.44
C VAL A 207 22.23 1.54 5.53
N GLN A 208 22.35 0.49 6.33
CA GLN A 208 21.44 0.18 7.43
C GLN A 208 21.37 1.32 8.47
N ASP A 209 22.53 1.79 8.95
CA ASP A 209 22.62 2.90 9.91
C ASP A 209 22.02 4.20 9.34
N PHE A 210 22.32 4.53 8.07
CA PHE A 210 21.72 5.69 7.42
C PHE A 210 20.18 5.60 7.37
N LEU A 211 19.63 4.48 6.88
CA LEU A 211 18.17 4.28 6.82
C LEU A 211 17.52 4.30 8.21
N GLN A 212 18.21 3.79 9.24
CA GLN A 212 17.75 3.85 10.62
C GLN A 212 17.70 5.29 11.16
N ARG A 213 18.69 6.14 10.85
CA ARG A 213 18.69 7.58 11.19
C ARG A 213 17.55 8.33 10.49
N CYS A 214 17.26 8.01 9.22
CA CYS A 214 16.09 8.56 8.52
C CYS A 214 14.77 8.16 9.21
N LEU A 215 14.59 6.88 9.58
CA LEU A 215 13.43 6.39 10.33
C LEU A 215 13.28 7.02 11.72
N GLN A 216 14.38 7.39 12.38
CA GLN A 216 14.36 8.12 13.64
C GLN A 216 13.93 9.58 13.45
N SER A 217 14.34 10.21 12.34
CA SER A 217 14.06 11.61 12.02
C SER A 217 12.56 11.89 11.74
N PRO A 218 12.04 13.09 12.08
CA PRO A 218 10.62 13.39 11.90
C PRO A 218 10.11 13.38 10.45
N PHE A 219 10.95 13.75 9.48
CA PHE A 219 10.56 13.86 8.07
C PHE A 219 10.09 12.54 7.46
N SER A 220 10.62 11.40 7.94
CA SER A 220 10.24 10.08 7.42
C SER A 220 8.78 9.72 7.73
N ARG A 221 8.15 10.39 8.71
CA ARG A 221 6.82 10.03 9.23
C ARG A 221 6.72 8.56 9.68
N LYS A 222 7.87 7.94 10.03
CA LYS A 222 8.05 6.50 10.32
C LYS A 222 7.84 5.55 9.14
N LEU A 223 7.93 6.06 7.92
CA LEU A 223 7.99 5.30 6.67
C LEU A 223 9.46 4.99 6.32
N ASP A 224 9.75 3.78 5.82
CA ASP A 224 11.09 3.44 5.31
C ASP A 224 11.29 3.99 3.87
N LEU A 225 12.51 3.88 3.33
CA LEU A 225 12.78 4.33 1.96
C LEU A 225 11.90 3.62 0.91
N TRP A 226 11.59 2.33 1.09
CA TRP A 226 10.75 1.60 0.14
C TRP A 226 9.34 2.19 0.05
N ASN A 227 8.76 2.59 1.19
CA ASN A 227 7.46 3.28 1.19
C ASN A 227 7.49 4.55 0.32
N PHE A 228 8.57 5.34 0.33
CA PHE A 228 8.71 6.53 -0.52
C PHE A 228 8.89 6.18 -2.01
N LEU A 229 9.61 5.10 -2.33
CA LEU A 229 9.78 4.60 -3.71
C LEU A 229 8.48 3.97 -4.27
N ASP A 230 7.57 3.53 -3.40
CA ASP A 230 6.26 3.00 -3.81
C ASP A 230 5.19 4.09 -4.01
N ILE A 231 5.43 5.34 -3.55
CA ILE A 231 4.47 6.45 -3.65
C ILE A 231 3.95 6.65 -5.08
N PRO A 232 4.78 6.67 -6.15
CA PRO A 232 4.29 6.80 -7.51
C PRO A 232 3.27 5.72 -7.88
N ARG A 233 3.61 4.43 -7.68
CA ARG A 233 2.69 3.31 -7.97
C ARG A 233 1.40 3.44 -7.15
N SER A 234 1.51 3.81 -5.87
CA SER A 234 0.37 4.05 -4.98
C SER A 234 -0.51 5.24 -5.39
N ARG A 235 0.04 6.30 -6.02
CA ARG A 235 -0.74 7.41 -6.57
C ARG A 235 -1.42 7.00 -7.88
N LEU A 236 -0.71 6.32 -8.76
CA LEU A 236 -1.19 5.93 -10.09
C LEU A 236 -2.55 5.20 -10.03
N VAL A 237 -2.70 4.27 -9.08
CA VAL A 237 -3.96 3.52 -8.87
C VAL A 237 -5.09 4.32 -8.21
N LYS A 238 -4.81 5.54 -7.70
CA LYS A 238 -5.83 6.41 -7.07
C LYS A 238 -6.55 7.31 -8.07
N TYR A 239 -5.97 7.64 -9.23
CA TYR A 239 -6.63 8.50 -10.22
C TYR A 239 -8.01 7.96 -10.66
N PRO A 240 -8.21 6.66 -10.97
CA PRO A 240 -9.55 6.13 -11.28
C PRO A 240 -10.55 6.28 -10.11
N LEU A 241 -10.09 6.28 -8.86
CA LEU A 241 -10.93 6.46 -7.68
C LEU A 241 -11.35 7.93 -7.53
N LEU A 242 -10.39 8.86 -7.68
CA LEU A 242 -10.59 10.30 -7.57
C LEU A 242 -11.51 10.82 -8.69
N LEU A 243 -11.23 10.47 -9.95
CA LEU A 243 -12.06 10.88 -11.09
C LEU A 243 -13.49 10.35 -10.96
N ARG A 244 -13.68 9.14 -10.43
CA ARG A 244 -15.01 8.55 -10.21
C ARG A 244 -15.79 9.28 -9.13
N GLU A 245 -15.15 9.75 -8.07
CA GLU A 245 -15.83 10.56 -7.04
C GLU A 245 -16.18 11.96 -7.56
N ILE A 246 -15.33 12.59 -8.39
CA ILE A 246 -15.67 13.84 -9.09
C ILE A 246 -16.88 13.63 -10.01
N LEU A 247 -16.80 12.66 -10.93
CA LEU A 247 -17.84 12.33 -11.92
C LEU A 247 -19.21 12.01 -11.30
N LYS A 248 -19.22 11.32 -10.16
CA LYS A 248 -20.41 11.01 -9.35
C LYS A 248 -21.15 12.26 -8.86
N HIS A 249 -20.41 13.33 -8.55
CA HIS A 249 -20.98 14.61 -8.10
C HIS A 249 -21.16 15.64 -9.22
N THR A 250 -20.59 15.42 -10.41
CA THR A 250 -20.91 16.19 -11.63
C THR A 250 -22.37 15.96 -12.07
N ALA A 251 -23.05 17.00 -12.55
CA ALA A 251 -24.39 16.89 -13.14
C ALA A 251 -24.31 16.36 -14.58
N ASN A 252 -25.40 15.78 -15.11
CA ASN A 252 -25.38 15.12 -16.42
C ASN A 252 -25.33 16.10 -17.60
N ASP A 253 -25.81 17.32 -17.37
CA ASP A 253 -25.84 18.49 -18.23
C ASP A 253 -24.60 19.40 -18.08
N HIS A 254 -23.71 19.09 -17.15
CA HIS A 254 -22.52 19.91 -16.88
C HIS A 254 -21.41 19.67 -17.93
N PRO A 255 -20.72 20.70 -18.45
CA PRO A 255 -19.72 20.55 -19.53
C PRO A 255 -18.55 19.59 -19.22
N ASP A 256 -18.14 19.48 -17.95
CA ASP A 256 -17.14 18.48 -17.54
C ASP A 256 -17.60 17.02 -17.75
N ARG A 257 -18.90 16.73 -17.93
CA ARG A 257 -19.43 15.36 -17.90
C ARG A 257 -18.75 14.47 -18.95
N GLN A 258 -18.79 14.89 -20.22
CA GLN A 258 -18.16 14.17 -21.33
C GLN A 258 -16.65 14.01 -21.12
N HIS A 259 -15.95 15.09 -20.75
CA HIS A 259 -14.52 15.08 -20.48
C HIS A 259 -14.13 14.13 -19.33
N LEU A 260 -14.94 14.05 -18.26
CA LEU A 260 -14.69 13.15 -17.13
C LEU A 260 -14.98 11.68 -17.47
N ASP A 261 -16.00 11.41 -18.28
CA ASP A 261 -16.28 10.07 -18.81
C ASP A 261 -15.13 9.61 -19.76
N GLU A 262 -14.56 10.52 -20.57
CA GLU A 262 -13.39 10.25 -21.43
C GLU A 262 -12.10 10.07 -20.62
N ALA A 263 -11.84 10.95 -19.65
CA ALA A 263 -10.71 10.86 -18.72
C ALA A 263 -10.73 9.56 -17.90
N MET A 264 -11.94 9.04 -17.57
CA MET A 264 -12.10 7.74 -16.92
C MET A 264 -11.60 6.57 -17.79
N LEU A 265 -11.86 6.60 -19.10
CA LEU A 265 -11.36 5.58 -20.04
C LEU A 265 -9.84 5.70 -20.21
N MET A 266 -9.32 6.92 -20.37
CA MET A 266 -7.88 7.17 -20.51
C MET A 266 -7.08 6.68 -19.29
N VAL A 267 -7.50 7.04 -18.07
CA VAL A 267 -6.79 6.61 -16.87
C VAL A 267 -6.84 5.09 -16.70
N GLN A 268 -7.96 4.43 -17.02
CA GLN A 268 -8.05 2.97 -16.96
C GLN A 268 -7.11 2.29 -17.95
N SER A 269 -7.02 2.80 -19.18
CA SER A 269 -6.08 2.29 -20.19
C SER A 269 -4.63 2.45 -19.72
N VAL A 270 -4.22 3.67 -19.33
CA VAL A 270 -2.83 3.96 -18.95
C VAL A 270 -2.40 3.16 -17.71
N VAL A 271 -3.25 3.04 -16.69
CA VAL A 271 -2.97 2.22 -15.49
C VAL A 271 -2.83 0.74 -15.87
N THR A 272 -3.68 0.23 -16.77
CA THR A 272 -3.64 -1.16 -17.25
C THR A 272 -2.35 -1.44 -18.04
N ASP A 273 -1.95 -0.54 -18.95
CA ASP A 273 -0.73 -0.68 -19.74
C ASP A 273 0.56 -0.58 -18.92
N ILE A 274 0.60 0.29 -17.91
CA ILE A 274 1.73 0.38 -16.98
C ILE A 274 1.81 -0.90 -16.14
N ASN A 275 0.69 -1.40 -15.62
CA ASN A 275 0.65 -2.67 -14.88
C ASN A 275 1.12 -3.85 -15.74
N ARG A 276 0.65 -3.93 -17.00
CA ARG A 276 1.06 -4.97 -17.96
C ARG A 276 2.57 -4.95 -18.16
N GLN A 277 3.13 -3.81 -18.56
CA GLN A 277 4.56 -3.64 -18.83
C GLN A 277 5.45 -3.84 -17.59
N THR A 278 4.96 -3.44 -16.41
CA THR A 278 5.66 -3.68 -15.14
C THR A 278 5.82 -5.16 -14.86
N GLY A 279 4.75 -5.95 -15.01
CA GLY A 279 4.82 -7.40 -14.80
C GLY A 279 5.48 -8.19 -15.94
N GLU A 280 5.47 -7.67 -17.18
CA GLU A 280 6.31 -8.19 -18.26
C GLU A 280 7.80 -8.00 -17.92
N SER A 281 8.17 -6.84 -17.37
CA SER A 281 9.53 -6.53 -16.92
C SER A 281 9.96 -7.34 -15.70
N GLU A 282 9.05 -7.61 -14.76
CA GLU A 282 9.26 -8.52 -13.63
C GLU A 282 9.44 -9.97 -14.09
N CYS A 283 8.56 -10.45 -14.99
CA CYS A 283 8.67 -11.77 -15.59
C CYS A 283 10.03 -11.95 -16.28
N GLN A 284 10.47 -10.96 -17.07
CA GLN A 284 11.77 -10.99 -17.72
C GLN A 284 12.93 -10.92 -16.71
N TYR A 285 12.85 -10.07 -15.69
CA TYR A 285 13.85 -9.95 -14.62
C TYR A 285 14.15 -11.30 -13.95
N TYR A 286 13.12 -12.12 -13.70
CA TYR A 286 13.30 -13.45 -13.13
C TYR A 286 13.76 -14.48 -14.15
N LYS A 287 13.25 -14.46 -15.40
CA LYS A 287 13.73 -15.33 -16.50
C LYS A 287 15.23 -15.19 -16.75
N ASP A 288 15.75 -13.98 -16.73
CA ASP A 288 17.19 -13.67 -16.91
C ASP A 288 18.08 -14.24 -15.79
N ARG A 289 17.50 -14.68 -14.67
CA ARG A 289 18.19 -15.22 -13.47
C ARG A 289 17.97 -16.71 -13.26
N LEU A 290 17.23 -17.39 -14.15
CA LEU A 290 17.08 -18.84 -14.13
C LEU A 290 18.34 -19.51 -14.69
N LEU A 291 18.91 -20.43 -13.93
CA LEU A 291 20.07 -21.24 -14.33
C LEU A 291 19.60 -22.65 -14.69
N TYR A 292 20.01 -23.10 -15.88
CA TYR A 292 19.62 -24.36 -16.50
C TYR A 292 20.82 -25.30 -16.58
N ASP A 293 20.62 -26.58 -16.21
CA ASP A 293 21.61 -27.66 -16.41
C ASP A 293 21.63 -28.21 -17.85
N GLY A 294 20.83 -27.63 -18.76
CA GLY A 294 20.64 -28.10 -20.14
C GLY A 294 19.94 -27.06 -21.02
N GLN A 295 19.13 -27.53 -21.98
CA GLN A 295 18.36 -26.64 -22.86
C GLN A 295 17.33 -25.81 -22.08
N ARG A 296 17.07 -24.59 -22.55
CA ARG A 296 15.99 -23.75 -22.03
C ARG A 296 14.61 -24.33 -22.34
N ASP A 297 13.69 -24.11 -21.42
CA ASP A 297 12.29 -24.51 -21.56
C ASP A 297 11.49 -23.46 -22.36
N GLU A 298 10.82 -23.89 -23.42
CA GLU A 298 10.10 -22.99 -24.33
C GLU A 298 8.89 -22.31 -23.67
N LEU A 299 8.24 -22.92 -22.68
CA LEU A 299 7.12 -22.31 -21.96
C LEU A 299 7.62 -21.17 -21.06
N ILE A 300 8.79 -21.33 -20.45
CA ILE A 300 9.45 -20.26 -19.71
C ILE A 300 9.85 -19.12 -20.66
N ASP A 301 10.54 -19.42 -21.76
CA ASP A 301 11.01 -18.39 -22.70
C ASP A 301 9.85 -17.61 -23.36
N ARG A 302 8.72 -18.28 -23.68
CA ARG A 302 7.51 -17.65 -24.22
C ARG A 302 6.68 -16.88 -23.17
N SER A 303 6.84 -17.16 -21.88
CA SER A 303 6.05 -16.54 -20.82
C SER A 303 6.29 -15.03 -20.73
N LYS A 304 5.17 -14.28 -20.71
CA LYS A 304 5.12 -12.82 -20.54
C LYS A 304 4.66 -12.38 -19.16
N THR A 305 4.01 -13.26 -18.40
CA THR A 305 3.51 -12.97 -17.06
C THR A 305 4.07 -13.96 -16.04
N LEU A 306 4.43 -13.41 -14.89
CA LEU A 306 4.62 -14.13 -13.64
C LEU A 306 3.39 -13.84 -12.77
N SER A 307 2.66 -14.89 -12.36
CA SER A 307 1.42 -14.77 -11.59
C SER A 307 1.73 -14.65 -10.09
N CYS A 308 2.66 -15.47 -9.62
CA CYS A 308 3.17 -15.45 -8.26
C CYS A 308 4.55 -16.12 -8.19
N HIS A 309 5.31 -15.76 -7.16
CA HIS A 309 6.58 -16.43 -6.84
C HIS A 309 6.91 -16.28 -5.36
N GLY A 310 7.79 -17.12 -4.84
CA GLY A 310 8.25 -16.99 -3.46
C GLY A 310 8.92 -18.23 -2.90
N VAL A 311 9.34 -18.12 -1.63
CA VAL A 311 10.02 -19.22 -0.93
C VAL A 311 8.99 -20.16 -0.33
N LEU A 312 9.08 -21.45 -0.67
CA LEU A 312 8.30 -22.54 -0.12
C LEU A 312 9.23 -23.52 0.62
N LYS A 313 8.71 -24.21 1.64
CA LYS A 313 9.41 -25.36 2.23
C LYS A 313 8.82 -26.67 1.71
N ASN A 314 9.68 -27.61 1.30
CA ASN A 314 9.23 -28.98 1.04
C ASN A 314 9.10 -29.78 2.36
N ASN A 315 8.56 -30.99 2.28
CA ASN A 315 8.44 -31.92 3.42
C ASN A 315 9.76 -32.24 4.17
N ARG A 316 10.93 -32.06 3.53
CA ARG A 316 12.26 -32.21 4.16
C ARG A 316 12.77 -30.93 4.84
N GLY A 317 11.96 -29.87 4.88
CA GLY A 317 12.35 -28.55 5.42
C GLY A 317 13.29 -27.74 4.50
N LEU A 318 13.58 -28.22 3.29
CA LEU A 318 14.42 -27.47 2.34
C LEU A 318 13.62 -26.29 1.79
N LYS A 319 14.22 -25.10 1.89
CA LYS A 319 13.71 -23.88 1.25
C LYS A 319 13.99 -23.93 -0.25
N LEU A 320 12.96 -23.72 -1.04
CA LEU A 320 12.97 -23.68 -2.51
C LEU A 320 12.29 -22.37 -2.94
N HIS A 321 12.73 -21.78 -4.05
CA HIS A 321 12.07 -20.62 -4.64
C HIS A 321 11.25 -21.09 -5.84
N VAL A 322 9.94 -20.90 -5.80
CA VAL A 322 9.01 -21.38 -6.82
C VAL A 322 8.45 -20.19 -7.58
N PHE A 323 8.35 -20.33 -8.89
CA PHE A 323 7.78 -19.36 -9.82
C PHE A 323 6.58 -19.99 -10.53
N LEU A 324 5.46 -19.28 -10.61
CA LEU A 324 4.31 -19.65 -11.45
C LEU A 324 4.22 -18.65 -12.61
N PHE A 325 4.81 -19.02 -13.74
CA PHE A 325 4.67 -18.29 -14.99
C PHE A 325 3.33 -18.61 -15.66
N GLN A 326 3.01 -17.91 -16.75
CA GLN A 326 1.75 -18.00 -17.49
C GLN A 326 1.27 -19.42 -17.80
N GLU A 327 2.16 -20.33 -18.21
CA GLU A 327 1.82 -21.71 -18.57
C GLU A 327 2.67 -22.78 -17.86
N VAL A 328 3.56 -22.39 -16.95
CA VAL A 328 4.56 -23.30 -16.35
C VAL A 328 4.95 -22.94 -14.91
N LEU A 329 5.00 -23.94 -14.04
CA LEU A 329 5.51 -23.85 -12.68
C LEU A 329 6.97 -24.32 -12.63
N VAL A 330 7.85 -23.50 -12.04
CA VAL A 330 9.30 -23.72 -12.00
C VAL A 330 9.79 -23.76 -10.57
N ILE A 331 10.49 -24.82 -10.19
CA ILE A 331 10.99 -25.05 -8.82
C ILE A 331 12.51 -24.92 -8.81
N THR A 332 13.01 -23.97 -8.02
CA THR A 332 14.44 -23.61 -8.01
C THR A 332 15.05 -23.59 -6.61
N ARG A 333 16.38 -23.57 -6.53
CA ARG A 333 17.15 -23.17 -5.35
C ARG A 333 17.75 -21.80 -5.60
N SER A 334 17.58 -20.88 -4.67
CA SER A 334 18.27 -19.60 -4.66
C SER A 334 19.78 -19.80 -4.49
N ILE A 335 20.56 -19.30 -5.43
CA ILE A 335 22.02 -19.19 -5.36
C ILE A 335 22.37 -17.72 -5.18
N SER A 336 22.91 -17.38 -4.00
CA SER A 336 23.50 -16.07 -3.74
C SER A 336 25.01 -16.20 -3.90
N MET A 337 25.61 -15.37 -4.75
CA MET A 337 27.06 -15.15 -4.77
C MET A 337 27.37 -13.77 -4.18
N ASN A 338 28.55 -13.60 -3.60
CA ASN A 338 28.93 -12.38 -2.88
C ASN A 338 28.73 -11.14 -3.78
N ASP A 339 27.99 -10.17 -3.26
CA ASP A 339 27.61 -8.91 -3.91
C ASP A 339 26.91 -9.00 -5.28
N GLN A 340 26.43 -10.17 -5.68
CA GLN A 340 25.66 -10.35 -6.91
C GLN A 340 24.17 -10.57 -6.64
N PRO A 341 23.27 -10.19 -7.58
CA PRO A 341 21.86 -10.54 -7.51
C PRO A 341 21.66 -12.05 -7.40
N VAL A 342 20.64 -12.47 -6.65
CA VAL A 342 20.30 -13.89 -6.48
C VAL A 342 19.92 -14.49 -7.83
N ASN A 343 20.55 -15.62 -8.16
CA ASN A 343 20.21 -16.48 -9.29
C ASN A 343 19.43 -17.71 -8.81
N TYR A 344 18.79 -18.43 -9.72
CA TYR A 344 17.79 -19.45 -9.39
C TYR A 344 18.04 -20.74 -10.18
N HIS A 345 18.62 -21.74 -9.51
CA HIS A 345 18.98 -23.00 -10.15
C HIS A 345 17.80 -23.97 -10.21
N LEU A 346 17.42 -24.39 -11.41
CA LEU A 346 16.31 -25.35 -11.61
C LEU A 346 16.60 -26.67 -10.89
N CYS A 347 15.67 -27.10 -10.03
CA CYS A 347 15.82 -28.33 -9.24
C CYS A 347 15.15 -29.55 -9.86
N ARG A 348 14.29 -29.33 -10.85
CA ARG A 348 13.45 -30.31 -11.54
C ARG A 348 13.12 -29.77 -12.93
N GLN A 349 12.61 -30.65 -13.79
CA GLN A 349 11.94 -30.23 -15.01
C GLN A 349 10.78 -29.26 -14.67
N PRO A 350 10.60 -28.18 -15.43
CA PRO A 350 9.43 -27.32 -15.32
C PRO A 350 8.13 -28.11 -15.50
N ILE A 351 7.08 -27.72 -14.77
CA ILE A 351 5.79 -28.43 -14.77
C ILE A 351 4.78 -27.57 -15.54
N PRO A 352 4.36 -27.96 -16.76
CA PRO A 352 3.30 -27.24 -17.48
C PRO A 352 2.02 -27.20 -16.65
N ILE A 353 1.33 -26.07 -16.59
CA ILE A 353 0.11 -25.91 -15.77
C ILE A 353 -0.99 -26.92 -16.17
N ARG A 354 -1.02 -27.33 -17.44
CA ARG A 354 -1.92 -28.38 -17.96
C ARG A 354 -1.67 -29.78 -17.37
N GLN A 355 -0.57 -29.96 -16.63
CA GLN A 355 -0.12 -31.19 -15.98
C GLN A 355 0.05 -30.98 -14.46
N LEU A 356 -0.37 -29.83 -13.92
CA LEU A 356 -0.21 -29.48 -12.52
C LEU A 356 -1.45 -29.90 -11.72
N ASP A 357 -1.34 -31.02 -11.02
CA ASP A 357 -2.31 -31.39 -9.99
C ASP A 357 -2.03 -30.59 -8.70
N LEU A 358 -3.05 -29.89 -8.19
CA LEU A 358 -3.00 -29.16 -6.93
C LEU A 358 -3.92 -29.83 -5.91
N GLU A 359 -3.34 -30.33 -4.82
CA GLU A 359 -4.05 -30.92 -3.69
C GLU A 359 -3.87 -30.00 -2.47
N ASP A 360 -4.97 -29.63 -1.82
CA ASP A 360 -4.94 -29.01 -0.50
C ASP A 360 -4.74 -30.08 0.57
N LEU A 361 -3.96 -29.78 1.61
CA LEU A 361 -3.53 -30.76 2.62
C LEU A 361 -3.90 -30.27 4.01
N SER A 362 -4.49 -31.14 4.83
CA SER A 362 -4.90 -30.74 6.18
C SER A 362 -3.70 -30.59 7.13
N ASP A 363 -3.83 -29.68 8.09
CA ASP A 363 -2.76 -29.37 9.05
C ASP A 363 -2.44 -30.59 9.92
N GLY A 364 -1.33 -31.26 9.60
CA GLY A 364 -0.82 -32.43 10.32
C GLY A 364 -0.59 -33.66 9.43
N GLU A 365 -1.17 -33.70 8.22
CA GLU A 365 -0.96 -34.81 7.26
C GLU A 365 0.51 -34.98 6.85
N MET A 366 1.28 -33.88 6.84
CA MET A 366 2.72 -33.92 6.58
C MET A 366 3.55 -33.32 7.72
N ARG A 367 4.46 -34.14 8.25
CA ARG A 367 5.54 -33.70 9.14
C ARG A 367 6.65 -33.03 8.32
N VAL A 368 6.63 -31.70 8.24
CA VAL A 368 7.72 -30.92 7.64
C VAL A 368 8.95 -30.94 8.55
N GLY A 369 10.01 -31.64 8.13
CA GLY A 369 11.38 -31.48 8.64
C GLY A 369 11.57 -31.48 10.17
N GLY A 370 11.24 -32.57 10.85
CA GLY A 370 11.48 -32.69 12.29
C GLY A 370 12.95 -32.94 12.64
N SER A 371 13.62 -31.95 13.25
CA SER A 371 14.77 -32.17 14.13
C SER A 371 14.45 -31.59 15.50
N ILE A 372 13.76 -32.39 16.31
CA ILE A 372 13.61 -32.13 17.73
C ILE A 372 14.48 -33.16 18.45
N ARG A 373 15.53 -32.67 19.12
CA ARG A 373 16.21 -33.41 20.18
C ARG A 373 15.16 -33.74 21.26
N GLY A 374 14.59 -34.93 21.14
CA GLY A 374 13.53 -35.48 21.98
C GLY A 374 13.69 -36.99 22.16
N ALA A 375 14.94 -37.48 22.09
CA ALA A 375 15.31 -38.61 22.93
C ALA A 375 15.17 -38.18 24.40
N PHE A 376 14.90 -39.14 25.28
CA PHE A 376 14.36 -38.96 26.64
C PHE A 376 12.87 -38.51 26.61
N SER A 377 11.90 -39.22 27.20
CA SER A 377 11.95 -40.26 28.23
C SER A 377 10.95 -41.40 27.97
N ASN A 378 11.26 -42.59 28.51
CA ASN A 378 10.43 -43.79 28.60
C ASN A 378 8.91 -43.58 28.64
N ASN A 379 8.19 -44.40 27.86
CA ASN A 379 7.41 -45.44 28.52
C ASN A 379 7.47 -46.74 27.71
N GLU A 380 7.79 -47.84 28.37
CA GLU A 380 7.75 -49.17 27.75
C GLU A 380 6.29 -49.59 27.56
N ARG A 381 5.98 -50.20 26.42
CA ARG A 381 5.15 -51.42 26.40
C ARG A 381 5.36 -52.21 25.12
N ASN A 382 6.11 -53.28 25.31
CA ASN A 382 6.28 -54.40 24.41
C ASN A 382 4.92 -55.01 24.04
N THR A 383 4.62 -55.13 22.74
CA THR A 383 3.74 -56.18 22.20
C THR A 383 4.15 -56.44 20.75
N ASP A 384 4.46 -57.69 20.48
CA ASP A 384 5.02 -58.20 19.23
C ASP A 384 3.94 -58.99 18.44
N ARG A 385 4.23 -59.29 17.17
CA ARG A 385 3.38 -59.96 16.14
C ARG A 385 2.28 -59.05 15.57
N GLY A 386 2.02 -59.06 14.26
CA GLY A 386 2.57 -59.87 13.17
C GLY A 386 1.44 -60.25 12.21
N GLY A 387 1.55 -59.87 10.93
CA GLY A 387 0.52 -60.13 9.93
C GLY A 387 0.94 -59.63 8.55
N ASP A 388 0.99 -60.55 7.59
CA ASP A 388 1.42 -60.29 6.21
C ASP A 388 0.44 -59.40 5.43
N GLY A 389 0.99 -58.75 4.39
CA GLY A 389 0.23 -57.91 3.47
C GLY A 389 1.08 -57.55 2.26
N ASP A 390 1.23 -58.49 1.32
CA ASP A 390 1.85 -58.23 0.02
C ASP A 390 1.05 -57.17 -0.76
N GLY A 391 1.76 -56.31 -1.48
CA GLY A 391 1.23 -55.02 -1.93
C GLY A 391 2.17 -54.29 -2.88
N THR A 392 2.34 -54.82 -4.08
CA THR A 392 3.06 -54.16 -5.17
C THR A 392 2.48 -52.78 -5.49
N GLY A 393 3.27 -51.73 -5.35
CA GLY A 393 2.88 -50.34 -5.66
C GLY A 393 4.06 -49.50 -6.14
N GLY A 394 4.00 -49.01 -7.38
CA GLY A 394 5.07 -48.22 -7.99
C GLY A 394 5.24 -46.86 -7.30
N GLY A 395 6.43 -46.61 -6.75
CA GLY A 395 6.77 -45.39 -6.01
C GLY A 395 6.92 -44.14 -6.89
N GLY A 396 5.82 -43.60 -7.39
CA GLY A 396 5.77 -42.24 -7.93
C GLY A 396 6.01 -41.21 -6.82
N ALA A 397 7.18 -40.57 -6.80
CA ALA A 397 7.59 -39.67 -5.72
C ALA A 397 6.86 -38.31 -5.74
N ARG A 398 5.56 -38.31 -5.41
CA ARG A 398 4.76 -37.10 -5.15
C ARG A 398 5.50 -36.21 -4.15
N SER A 399 5.61 -34.93 -4.50
CA SER A 399 6.44 -33.97 -3.79
C SER A 399 5.58 -32.74 -3.49
N HIS A 400 5.40 -32.47 -2.21
CA HIS A 400 4.45 -31.49 -1.70
C HIS A 400 5.19 -30.34 -0.99
N TYR A 401 4.58 -29.15 -1.00
CA TYR A 401 5.21 -27.88 -0.60
C TYR A 401 4.28 -27.06 0.29
N ARG A 402 4.82 -26.36 1.29
CA ARG A 402 4.08 -25.47 2.20
C ARG A 402 4.46 -24.00 1.95
N LEU A 403 3.45 -23.14 1.98
CA LEU A 403 3.59 -21.68 1.91
C LEU A 403 4.32 -21.13 3.15
N GLU A 404 5.12 -20.07 2.96
CA GLU A 404 5.84 -19.33 4.00
C GLU A 404 5.68 -17.82 3.77
N ASP A 405 6.05 -17.01 4.77
CA ASP A 405 6.15 -15.55 4.70
C ASP A 405 7.16 -15.12 3.62
N GLY A 406 6.68 -14.94 2.40
CA GLY A 406 7.52 -14.73 1.22
C GLY A 406 6.87 -15.12 -0.11
N TRP A 407 5.67 -15.71 -0.12
CA TRP A 407 4.86 -15.88 -1.32
C TRP A 407 4.25 -14.54 -1.77
N ARG A 408 4.69 -14.02 -2.92
CA ARG A 408 4.12 -12.84 -3.57
C ARG A 408 3.11 -13.27 -4.62
N SER A 409 1.86 -12.84 -4.45
CA SER A 409 0.85 -12.91 -5.50
C SER A 409 0.67 -11.54 -6.14
N ARG A 410 0.68 -11.47 -7.47
CA ARG A 410 0.50 -10.20 -8.19
C ARG A 410 -0.85 -9.54 -7.90
N ASP A 411 -1.88 -10.33 -7.58
CA ASP A 411 -3.20 -9.84 -7.18
C ASP A 411 -3.25 -9.27 -5.75
N SER A 412 -2.25 -9.62 -4.90
CA SER A 412 -2.20 -9.19 -3.50
C SER A 412 -1.56 -7.82 -3.29
N GLU A 413 -0.76 -7.33 -4.24
CA GLU A 413 -0.14 -6.00 -4.18
C GLU A 413 -1.03 -4.89 -4.81
N GLN A 414 -2.26 -5.24 -5.22
CA GLN A 414 -3.18 -4.37 -5.97
C GLN A 414 -4.53 -4.10 -5.27
N ARG A 415 -4.69 -4.46 -3.98
CA ARG A 415 -5.91 -4.22 -3.18
C ARG A 415 -5.70 -3.21 -2.06
#